data_AF-A0A7C0XSU2-F1
#
_entry.id   AF-A0A7C0XSU2-F1
#
_cell.length_a   1.000
_cell.length_b   1.000
_cell.length_c   1.000
_cell.angle_alpha   90.00
_cell.angle_beta   90.00
_cell.angle_gamma   90.00
#
_symmetry.space_group_name_H-M   'P 1'
#
loop_
_entity.id
_entity.type
_entity.pdbx_description
1 polymer ?
#
loop_
_entity_poly.entity_id
_entity_poly.type
_entity_poly.pdbx_seq_one_letter_code
_entity_poly.pdbx_strand_id
1 'polypeptide(L)'
;MNKNFHLGDLLKKLAVRASILILIFIIATVFGYITYEKNKELIQEVIRSLVEKNIDKRSKIRTSLNIFLNNLFSILVAYIGGFFIFLPALVVFINGFFLGSFLRYLLETKRKDVI
;
A
#
# COMPACT_ATOMS: atom_id res chain seq x y z
N MET A 1 -16.73 -8.87 -37.30
CA MET A 1 -15.65 -8.97 -36.29
C MET A 1 -16.13 -8.32 -35.00
N ASN A 2 -16.43 -9.11 -33.97
CA ASN A 2 -17.27 -8.71 -32.83
C ASN A 2 -16.43 -7.98 -31.75
N LYS A 3 -16.49 -6.64 -31.70
CA LYS A 3 -15.73 -5.80 -30.74
C LYS A 3 -15.97 -6.20 -29.27
N ASN A 4 -17.10 -6.81 -28.97
CA ASN A 4 -17.45 -7.30 -27.63
C ASN A 4 -16.56 -8.47 -27.15
N PHE A 5 -16.01 -9.27 -28.07
CA PHE A 5 -15.17 -10.42 -27.73
C PHE A 5 -13.79 -9.98 -27.20
N HIS A 6 -13.21 -8.93 -27.78
CA HIS A 6 -11.91 -8.39 -27.34
C HIS A 6 -11.99 -7.63 -26.01
N LEU A 7 -13.13 -6.99 -25.71
CA LEU A 7 -13.30 -6.24 -24.47
C LEU A 7 -13.40 -7.16 -23.24
N GLY A 8 -14.15 -8.27 -23.35
CA GLY A 8 -14.30 -9.24 -22.27
C GLY A 8 -12.97 -9.88 -21.86
N ASP A 9 -12.12 -10.23 -22.83
CA ASP A 9 -10.80 -10.82 -22.56
C ASP A 9 -9.82 -9.82 -21.93
N LEU A 10 -9.92 -8.55 -22.30
CA LEU A 10 -9.17 -7.46 -21.66
C LEU A 10 -9.55 -7.30 -20.19
N LEU A 11 -10.86 -7.27 -19.89
CA LEU A 11 -11.36 -7.16 -18.52
C LEU A 11 -10.95 -8.35 -17.66
N LYS A 12 -11.00 -9.58 -18.18
CA LYS A 12 -10.53 -10.78 -17.47
C LYS A 12 -9.04 -10.70 -17.15
N LYS A 13 -8.21 -10.29 -18.11
CA LYS A 13 -6.75 -10.12 -17.90
C LYS A 13 -6.45 -9.04 -16.86
N LEU A 14 -7.20 -7.94 -16.87
CA LEU A 14 -7.08 -6.89 -15.86
C LEU A 14 -7.49 -7.40 -14.47
N ALA A 15 -8.61 -8.11 -14.37
CA ALA A 15 -9.10 -8.66 -13.11
C ALA A 15 -8.08 -9.62 -12.46
N VAL A 16 -7.54 -10.58 -13.22
CA VAL A 16 -6.52 -11.52 -12.71
C VAL A 16 -5.29 -10.78 -12.19
N ARG A 17 -4.81 -9.78 -12.93
CA ARG A 17 -3.64 -8.99 -12.52
C ARG A 17 -3.92 -8.15 -11.28
N ALA A 18 -5.09 -7.53 -11.20
CA ALA A 18 -5.52 -6.81 -10.01
C ALA A 18 -5.58 -7.74 -8.79
N SER A 19 -6.11 -8.95 -8.94
CA SER A 19 -6.13 -9.96 -7.87
C SER A 19 -4.72 -10.31 -7.38
N ILE A 20 -3.75 -10.45 -8.30
CA ILE A 20 -2.34 -10.71 -7.93
C ILE A 20 -1.77 -9.54 -7.14
N LEU A 21 -1.99 -8.30 -7.57
CA LEU A 21 -1.50 -7.12 -6.85
C LEU A 21 -2.16 -6.99 -5.48
N ILE A 22 -3.47 -7.26 -5.37
CA ILE A 22 -4.18 -7.28 -4.07
C ILE A 22 -3.57 -8.36 -3.15
N LEU A 23 -3.26 -9.55 -3.68
CA LEU A 23 -2.64 -10.60 -2.88
C LEU A 23 -1.25 -10.19 -2.39
N ILE A 24 -0.41 -9.62 -3.27
CA ILE A 24 0.91 -9.07 -2.91
C ILE A 24 0.76 -8.00 -1.81
N PHE A 25 -0.23 -7.11 -1.93
CA PHE A 25 -0.51 -6.08 -0.96
C PHE A 25 -0.87 -6.66 0.42
N ILE A 26 -1.76 -7.65 0.47
CA ILE A 26 -2.16 -8.31 1.72
C ILE A 26 -0.94 -8.98 2.38
N ILE A 27 -0.17 -9.74 1.60
CA ILE A 27 1.04 -10.41 2.10
C ILE A 27 2.04 -9.39 2.64
N ALA A 28 2.30 -8.32 1.89
CA ALA A 28 3.22 -7.28 2.30
C ALA A 28 2.73 -6.55 3.57
N THR A 29 1.42 -6.34 3.71
CA THR A 29 0.81 -5.75 4.91
C THR A 29 1.03 -6.62 6.13
N VAL A 30 0.77 -7.92 6.04
CA VAL A 30 1.05 -8.85 7.14
C VAL A 30 2.55 -8.87 7.46
N PHE A 31 3.41 -8.90 6.42
CA PHE A 31 4.85 -8.89 6.59
C PHE A 31 5.36 -7.63 7.29
N GLY A 32 4.87 -6.45 6.90
CA GLY A 32 5.20 -5.18 7.53
C GLY A 32 4.73 -5.08 8.98
N TYR A 33 3.55 -5.63 9.28
CA TYR A 33 3.02 -5.71 10.64
C TYR A 33 3.91 -6.58 11.54
N ILE A 34 4.35 -7.74 11.06
CA ILE A 34 5.23 -8.64 11.82
C ILE A 34 6.65 -8.06 11.95
N THR A 35 7.18 -7.48 10.87
CA THR A 35 8.55 -6.94 10.83
C THR A 35 8.73 -5.74 11.74
N TYR A 36 7.66 -4.97 12.00
CA TYR A 36 7.65 -3.89 12.96
C TYR A 36 8.19 -4.32 14.33
N GLU A 37 7.80 -5.49 14.85
CA GLU A 37 8.25 -5.96 16.17
C GLU A 37 9.77 -6.23 16.19
N LYS A 38 10.32 -6.72 15.08
CA LYS A 38 11.74 -7.08 14.98
C LYS A 38 12.66 -5.88 14.79
N ASN A 39 12.17 -4.82 14.15
CA ASN A 39 12.97 -3.65 13.74
C ASN A 39 12.30 -2.35 14.19
N LYS A 40 11.73 -2.36 15.40
CA LYS A 40 10.86 -1.32 15.91
C LYS A 40 11.49 0.07 15.86
N GLU A 41 12.74 0.21 16.31
CA GLU A 41 13.43 1.50 16.37
C GLU A 41 13.59 2.12 14.98
N LEU A 42 14.13 1.34 14.03
CA LEU A 42 14.29 1.77 12.63
C LEU A 42 12.95 2.14 11.98
N ILE A 43 11.94 1.30 12.14
CA ILE A 43 10.64 1.53 11.50
C ILE A 43 9.92 2.72 12.14
N GLN A 44 10.03 2.91 13.46
CA GLN A 44 9.52 4.09 14.13
C GLN A 44 10.22 5.37 13.66
N GLU A 45 11.54 5.35 13.47
CA GLU A 45 12.29 6.50 12.95
C GLU A 45 11.88 6.85 11.52
N VAL A 46 11.70 5.84 10.66
CA VAL A 46 11.18 6.02 9.30
C VAL A 46 9.76 6.57 9.31
N ILE A 47 8.85 5.99 10.11
CA ILE A 47 7.47 6.50 10.22
C ILE A 47 7.46 7.92 10.76
N ARG A 48 8.25 8.21 11.80
CA ARG A 48 8.32 9.52 12.45
C ARG A 48 8.87 10.58 11.50
N SER A 49 9.96 10.29 10.80
CA SER A 49 10.53 11.21 9.80
C SER A 49 9.58 11.48 8.62
N LEU A 50 8.77 10.50 8.21
CA LEU A 50 7.76 10.66 7.17
C LEU A 50 6.51 11.43 7.65
N VAL A 51 6.07 11.16 8.88
CA VAL A 51 4.87 11.78 9.50
C VAL A 51 5.16 13.22 9.95
N GLU A 52 6.28 13.47 10.62
CA GLU A 52 6.63 14.80 11.15
C GLU A 52 6.93 15.82 10.05
N LYS A 53 7.44 15.39 8.89
CA LYS A 53 7.68 16.30 7.76
C LYS A 53 6.44 16.61 6.92
N ASN A 54 5.40 15.77 6.94
CA ASN A 54 4.32 15.86 5.93
C ASN A 54 2.88 15.81 6.45
N ILE A 55 2.62 15.62 7.75
CA ILE A 55 1.25 15.33 8.23
C ILE A 55 0.80 16.28 9.34
N ASP A 56 -0.16 17.14 8.98
CA ASP A 56 -0.94 17.93 9.93
C ASP A 56 -1.74 17.01 10.88
N LYS A 57 -1.66 17.28 12.19
CA LYS A 57 -1.95 16.32 13.27
C LYS A 57 -3.41 15.82 13.31
N ARG A 58 -4.35 16.48 12.63
CA ARG A 58 -5.80 16.22 12.76
C ARG A 58 -6.36 15.05 11.95
N SER A 59 -5.66 14.51 10.94
CA SER A 59 -6.20 13.38 10.15
C SER A 59 -5.13 12.42 9.62
N LYS A 60 -4.25 11.95 10.52
CA LYS A 60 -3.10 11.09 10.19
C LYS A 60 -3.45 9.83 9.39
N ILE A 61 -4.63 9.25 9.64
CA ILE A 61 -5.11 8.05 8.93
C ILE A 61 -5.63 8.41 7.53
N ARG A 62 -6.39 9.50 7.39
CA ARG A 62 -6.98 9.92 6.12
C ARG A 62 -5.92 10.37 5.12
N THR A 63 -4.90 11.09 5.57
CA THR A 63 -3.79 11.53 4.70
C THR A 63 -2.97 10.34 4.19
N SER A 64 -2.67 9.38 5.07
CA SER A 64 -1.94 8.16 4.70
C SER A 64 -2.74 7.30 3.73
N LEU A 65 -4.05 7.16 3.95
CA LEU A 65 -4.97 6.51 3.01
C LEU A 65 -5.09 7.25 1.69
N ASN A 66 -5.12 8.59 1.70
CA ASN A 66 -5.17 9.38 0.47
C ASN A 66 -3.89 9.24 -0.35
N ILE A 67 -2.71 9.24 0.28
CA ILE A 67 -1.43 8.99 -0.40
C ILE A 67 -1.41 7.56 -0.97
N PHE A 68 -1.88 6.58 -0.18
CA PHE A 68 -2.03 5.19 -0.63
C PHE A 68 -2.95 5.06 -1.85
N LEU A 69 -4.16 5.65 -1.79
CA LEU A 69 -5.13 5.61 -2.89
C LEU A 69 -4.64 6.36 -4.13
N ASN A 70 -3.93 7.47 -3.95
CA ASN A 70 -3.40 8.25 -5.06
C ASN A 70 -2.23 7.52 -5.76
N ASN A 71 -1.35 6.87 -4.99
CA ASN A 71 -0.32 6.00 -5.54
C ASN A 71 -0.91 4.77 -6.24
N LEU A 72 -1.93 4.14 -5.66
CA LEU A 72 -2.63 3.01 -6.28
C LEU A 72 -3.29 3.40 -7.60
N PHE A 73 -3.94 4.56 -7.65
CA PHE A 73 -4.57 5.10 -8.86
C PHE A 73 -3.53 5.43 -9.93
N SER A 74 -2.44 6.10 -9.55
CA SER A 74 -1.35 6.44 -10.47
C SER A 74 -0.66 5.20 -11.06
N ILE A 75 -0.55 4.12 -10.28
CA ILE A 75 -0.02 2.83 -10.74
C ILE A 75 -0.99 2.14 -11.69
N LEU A 76 -2.29 2.16 -11.40
CA LEU A 76 -3.32 1.62 -12.30
C LEU A 76 -3.31 2.33 -13.66
N VAL A 77 -3.12 3.66 -13.66
CA VAL A 77 -2.97 4.47 -14.87
C VAL A 77 -1.67 4.16 -15.61
N ALA A 78 -0.53 4.06 -14.90
CA ALA A 78 0.76 3.68 -15.49
C ALA A 78 0.74 2.26 -16.09
N TYR A 79 -0.06 1.35 -15.52
CA TYR A 79 -0.23 -0.01 -16.00
C TYR A 79 -1.01 -0.10 -17.32
N ILE A 80 -2.03 0.77 -17.48
CA ILE A 80 -2.77 0.91 -18.75
C ILE A 80 -1.84 1.43 -19.86
N GLY A 81 -0.82 2.23 -19.48
CA GLY A 81 0.23 2.73 -20.39
C GLY A 81 1.30 1.72 -20.80
N GLY A 82 1.28 0.47 -20.31
CA GLY A 82 2.19 -0.59 -20.75
C GLY A 82 3.54 -0.68 -20.03
N PHE A 83 3.71 -0.03 -18.86
CA PHE A 83 4.94 -0.12 -18.08
C PHE A 83 5.21 -1.54 -17.49
N PHE A 84 6.49 -1.86 -17.30
CA PHE A 84 7.00 -3.13 -16.75
C PHE A 84 6.23 -3.61 -15.50
N ILE A 85 5.73 -4.86 -15.53
CA ILE A 85 4.93 -5.52 -14.48
C ILE A 85 5.60 -5.50 -13.09
N PHE A 86 6.94 -5.42 -13.04
CA PHE A 86 7.71 -5.47 -11.81
C PHE A 86 7.56 -4.21 -10.94
N LEU A 87 7.56 -3.02 -11.55
CA LEU A 87 7.49 -1.76 -10.82
C LEU A 87 6.16 -1.60 -10.06
N PRO A 88 4.98 -1.89 -10.66
CA PRO A 88 3.70 -1.93 -9.99
C PRO A 88 3.67 -2.91 -8.80
N ALA A 89 4.21 -4.12 -8.97
CA ALA A 89 4.28 -5.09 -7.89
C ALA A 89 5.17 -4.61 -6.72
N LEU A 90 6.33 -4.03 -7.03
CA LEU A 90 7.25 -3.48 -6.02
C LEU A 90 6.61 -2.33 -5.24
N VAL A 91 5.95 -1.40 -5.93
CA VAL A 91 5.30 -0.26 -5.28
C VAL A 91 4.12 -0.74 -4.42
N VAL A 92 3.30 -1.68 -4.91
CA VAL A 92 2.22 -2.29 -4.12
C VAL A 92 2.77 -3.00 -2.88
N PHE A 93 3.89 -3.71 -3.02
CA PHE A 93 4.56 -4.36 -1.90
C PHE A 93 5.03 -3.34 -0.84
N ILE A 94 5.75 -2.29 -1.24
CA ILE A 94 6.24 -1.24 -0.32
C ILE A 94 5.07 -0.58 0.40
N ASN A 95 3.97 -0.28 -0.30
CA ASN A 95 2.78 0.31 0.29
C ASN A 95 2.10 -0.62 1.31
N GLY A 96 1.94 -1.90 0.98
CA GLY A 96 1.39 -2.89 1.91
C GLY A 96 2.26 -2.98 3.16
N PHE A 97 3.57 -3.14 2.97
CA PHE A 97 4.54 -3.17 4.07
C PHE A 97 4.41 -1.97 5.00
N PHE A 98 4.42 -0.75 4.44
CA PHE A 98 4.32 0.47 5.22
C PHE A 98 2.99 0.56 5.97
N LEU A 99 1.86 0.21 5.33
CA LEU A 99 0.56 0.18 5.98
C LEU A 99 0.55 -0.79 7.17
N GLY A 100 1.08 -2.00 6.99
CA GLY A 100 1.17 -3.00 8.05
C GLY A 100 1.98 -2.52 9.24
N SER A 101 3.17 -1.98 8.97
CA SER A 101 4.03 -1.39 10.00
C SER A 101 3.36 -0.21 10.71
N PHE A 102 2.68 0.66 9.97
CA PHE A 102 1.97 1.82 10.53
C PHE A 102 0.78 1.41 11.40
N LEU A 103 0.01 0.39 10.99
CA LEU A 103 -1.08 -0.16 11.80
C LEU A 103 -0.56 -0.69 13.15
N ARG A 104 0.57 -1.41 13.13
CA ARG A 104 1.20 -1.89 14.36
C ARG A 104 1.69 -0.74 15.24
N TYR A 105 2.33 0.25 14.65
CA TYR A 105 2.76 1.48 15.33
C TYR A 105 1.59 2.19 16.03
N LEU A 106 0.45 2.35 15.35
CA LEU A 106 -0.73 2.99 15.92
C LEU A 106 -1.32 2.19 17.09
N LEU A 107 -1.39 0.86 16.98
CA LEU A 107 -1.86 -0.02 18.05
C LEU A 107 -0.96 0.11 19.29
N GLU A 108 0.35 0.15 19.10
CA GLU A 108 1.29 0.29 20.20
C GLU A 108 1.22 1.67 20.85
N THR A 109 1.09 2.73 20.05
CA THR A 109 0.97 4.10 20.56
C THR A 109 -0.30 4.27 21.40
N LYS A 110 -1.45 3.81 20.89
CA LYS A 110 -2.71 3.82 21.65
C LYS A 110 -2.62 3.04 22.96
N ARG A 111 -1.86 1.94 23.01
CA ARG A 111 -1.67 1.16 24.24
C ARG A 111 -0.89 1.94 25.29
N LYS A 112 0.05 2.79 24.89
CA LYS A 112 0.83 3.63 25.79
C LYS A 112 0.05 4.83 26.34
N ASP A 113 -0.96 5.30 25.61
CA ASP A 113 -1.82 6.41 26.07
C ASP A 113 -2.90 5.96 27.08
N VAL A 114 -3.04 4.65 27.34
CA VAL A 114 -4.06 4.05 28.23
C VAL A 114 -3.48 3.64 29.59
N ILE A 115 -2.15 3.68 29.76
CA ILE A 115 -1.43 3.40 31.02
C ILE A 115 -0.86 4.71 31.54
#